data_AF-A0AAU4BB88-F1
#
_entry.id   AF-A0AAU4BB88-F1
#
_cell.length_a   1.000
_cell.length_b   1.000
_cell.length_c   1.000
_cell.angle_alpha   90.00
_cell.angle_beta   90.00
_cell.angle_gamma   90.00
#
_symmetry.space_group_name_H-M   'P 1'
#
loop_
_entity.id
_entity.type
_entity.pdbx_description
1 polymer ?
#
loop_
_entity_poly.entity_id
_entity_poly.type
_entity_poly.pdbx_seq_one_letter_code
_entity_poly.pdbx_strand_id
1 'polypeptide(L)'
;MPHATRRVDRATHALTAYELDAFPGKPSLLKRDAFYTEALLAALICDLEHYTHHHDIDFSAVLKAGHAINTQEVAQDTHYKVGDQARLPRQDDRCGTVIGWQTTAPDAEPYFLIAVPGIPYIYAESAAHLAPAPGFPPIQTTLGTVHHADQAEQLYISITTHLPNAPDSTRQTLEHDRQRLLAALSSWSGISETRLHNELAPRPPTPNRQPTNTKPPTADSSIAINQSLPGATPHPHDHRNQQPPSPDPTPAA
;
A
#
# COMPACT_ATOMS: atom_id res chain seq x y z
N MET A 1 -1.90 5.68 -29.30
CA MET A 1 -2.68 6.92 -29.03
C MET A 1 -4.21 6.84 -29.23
N PRO A 2 -4.83 6.21 -30.25
CA PRO A 2 -6.30 6.22 -30.39
C PRO A 2 -7.07 5.20 -29.52
N HIS A 3 -6.38 4.25 -28.85
CA HIS A 3 -7.03 3.16 -28.12
C HIS A 3 -7.37 3.51 -26.66
N ALA A 4 -6.50 4.24 -25.96
CA ALA A 4 -6.72 4.63 -24.57
C ALA A 4 -7.91 5.60 -24.42
N THR A 5 -7.98 6.64 -25.25
CA THR A 5 -9.10 7.59 -25.30
C THR A 5 -10.43 6.86 -25.56
N ARG A 6 -10.46 5.94 -26.54
CA ARG A 6 -11.64 5.11 -26.83
C ARG A 6 -12.05 4.16 -25.68
N ARG A 7 -11.13 3.80 -24.77
CA ARG A 7 -11.46 2.98 -23.59
C ARG A 7 -12.01 3.83 -22.45
N VAL A 8 -11.41 4.99 -22.19
CA VAL A 8 -11.94 5.96 -21.22
C VAL A 8 -13.33 6.44 -21.65
N ASP A 9 -13.57 6.66 -22.94
CA ASP A 9 -14.87 7.01 -23.47
C ASP A 9 -15.91 5.90 -23.24
N ARG A 10 -15.52 4.63 -23.46
CA ARG A 10 -16.40 3.48 -23.20
C ARG A 10 -16.70 3.29 -21.71
N ALA A 11 -15.69 3.43 -20.85
CA ALA A 11 -15.88 3.35 -19.40
C ALA A 11 -16.76 4.50 -18.89
N THR A 12 -16.54 5.71 -19.39
CA THR A 12 -17.37 6.88 -19.09
C THR A 12 -18.82 6.65 -19.54
N HIS A 13 -19.02 6.10 -20.73
CA HIS A 13 -20.35 5.77 -21.23
C HIS A 13 -21.04 4.70 -20.36
N ALA A 14 -20.32 3.65 -19.98
CA ALA A 14 -20.86 2.60 -19.11
C ALA A 14 -21.28 3.15 -17.73
N LEU A 15 -20.42 3.99 -17.13
CA LEU A 15 -20.71 4.60 -15.83
C LEU A 15 -21.85 5.62 -15.90
N THR A 16 -21.96 6.35 -17.01
CA THR A 16 -23.08 7.27 -17.27
C THR A 16 -24.39 6.52 -17.45
N ALA A 17 -24.38 5.40 -18.19
CA ALA A 17 -25.56 4.56 -18.35
C ALA A 17 -26.02 3.97 -17.01
N TYR A 18 -25.08 3.53 -16.18
CA TYR A 18 -25.35 3.03 -14.83
C TYR A 18 -25.94 4.12 -13.91
N GLU A 19 -25.38 5.33 -13.92
CA GLU A 19 -25.93 6.47 -13.16
C GLU A 19 -27.39 6.78 -13.55
N LEU A 20 -27.68 6.80 -14.86
CA LEU A 20 -29.00 7.11 -15.39
C LEU A 20 -30.06 6.08 -14.98
N ASP A 21 -29.67 4.80 -14.89
CA ASP A 21 -30.55 3.71 -14.46
C ASP A 21 -30.77 3.73 -12.95
N ALA A 22 -29.69 3.88 -12.16
CA ALA A 22 -29.76 3.90 -10.70
C ALA A 22 -30.46 5.16 -10.14
N PHE A 23 -30.34 6.30 -10.83
CA PHE A 23 -30.86 7.59 -10.37
C PHE A 23 -31.61 8.36 -11.48
N PRO A 24 -32.77 7.86 -11.93
CA PRO A 24 -33.50 8.46 -13.04
C PRO A 24 -33.94 9.90 -12.72
N GLY A 25 -33.69 10.82 -13.64
CA GLY A 25 -34.12 12.22 -13.55
C GLY A 25 -33.27 13.11 -12.64
N LYS A 26 -32.15 12.63 -12.09
CA LYS A 26 -31.20 13.46 -11.34
C LYS A 26 -30.10 14.03 -12.26
N PRO A 27 -29.57 15.23 -11.96
CA PRO A 27 -28.43 15.77 -12.68
C PRO A 27 -27.18 14.94 -12.40
N SER A 28 -26.42 14.61 -13.46
CA SER A 28 -25.18 13.85 -13.33
C SER A 28 -24.13 14.60 -12.50
N LEU A 29 -23.53 13.89 -11.55
CA LEU A 29 -22.39 14.39 -10.76
C LEU A 29 -21.05 13.80 -11.23
N LEU A 30 -21.09 12.96 -12.28
CA LEU A 30 -19.90 12.40 -12.91
C LEU A 30 -18.94 13.52 -13.36
N LYS A 31 -17.65 13.31 -13.09
CA LYS A 31 -16.53 14.26 -13.37
C LYS A 31 -16.46 15.51 -12.49
N ARG A 32 -17.49 15.81 -11.69
CA ARG A 32 -17.51 16.99 -10.79
C ARG A 32 -17.17 16.64 -9.35
N ASP A 33 -17.43 15.40 -8.96
CA ASP A 33 -17.17 14.88 -7.62
C ASP A 33 -16.49 13.50 -7.71
N ALA A 34 -15.23 13.46 -7.27
CA ALA A 34 -14.42 12.25 -7.28
C ALA A 34 -14.95 11.20 -6.29
N PHE A 35 -15.44 11.63 -5.12
CA PHE A 35 -16.00 10.75 -4.11
C PHE A 35 -17.30 10.11 -4.58
N TYR A 36 -18.16 10.89 -5.23
CA TYR A 36 -19.36 10.37 -5.87
C TYR A 36 -19.03 9.36 -6.99
N THR A 37 -18.04 9.68 -7.82
CA THR A 37 -17.62 8.81 -8.93
C THR A 37 -17.05 7.48 -8.40
N GLU A 38 -16.27 7.54 -7.31
CA GLU A 38 -15.75 6.35 -6.62
C GLU A 38 -16.86 5.49 -6.02
N ALA A 39 -17.82 6.11 -5.31
CA ALA A 39 -18.96 5.41 -4.73
C ALA A 39 -19.83 4.73 -5.80
N LEU A 40 -20.07 5.40 -6.92
CA LEU A 40 -20.83 4.85 -8.04
C LEU A 40 -20.08 3.71 -8.73
N LEU A 41 -18.75 3.83 -8.89
CA LEU A 41 -17.91 2.76 -9.42
C LEU A 41 -17.94 1.54 -8.50
N ALA A 42 -17.86 1.73 -7.18
CA ALA A 42 -17.97 0.66 -6.21
C ALA A 42 -19.33 -0.06 -6.28
N ALA A 43 -20.43 0.69 -6.43
CA ALA A 43 -21.76 0.14 -6.62
C ALA A 43 -21.85 -0.69 -7.92
N LEU A 44 -21.34 -0.16 -9.04
CA LEU A 44 -21.30 -0.89 -10.31
C LEU A 44 -20.46 -2.19 -10.21
N ILE A 45 -19.31 -2.14 -9.56
CA ILE A 45 -18.46 -3.32 -9.32
C ILE A 45 -19.22 -4.38 -8.51
N CYS A 46 -19.94 -3.95 -7.47
CA CYS A 46 -20.78 -4.82 -6.66
C CYS A 46 -21.87 -5.49 -7.50
N ASP A 47 -22.58 -4.75 -8.35
CA ASP A 47 -23.64 -5.30 -9.21
C ASP A 47 -23.07 -6.26 -10.27
N LEU A 48 -21.87 -5.97 -10.80
CA LEU A 48 -21.17 -6.88 -11.72
C LEU A 48 -20.73 -8.18 -11.02
N GLU A 49 -20.35 -8.12 -9.74
CA GLU A 49 -20.08 -9.32 -8.94
C GLU A 49 -21.34 -10.17 -8.79
N HIS A 50 -22.49 -9.56 -8.46
CA HIS A 50 -23.77 -10.27 -8.40
C HIS A 50 -24.17 -10.88 -9.74
N TYR A 51 -23.99 -10.14 -10.84
CA TYR A 51 -24.24 -10.65 -12.20
C TYR A 51 -23.36 -11.87 -12.51
N THR A 52 -22.05 -11.77 -12.26
CA THR A 52 -21.13 -12.88 -12.54
C THR A 52 -21.41 -14.11 -11.70
N HIS A 53 -21.80 -13.94 -10.43
CA HIS A 53 -22.26 -15.03 -9.59
C HIS A 53 -23.49 -15.73 -10.17
N HIS A 54 -24.47 -14.97 -10.67
CA HIS A 54 -25.67 -15.53 -11.30
C HIS A 54 -25.41 -16.28 -12.62
N HIS A 55 -24.28 -16.01 -13.26
CA HIS A 55 -23.91 -16.57 -14.57
C HIS A 55 -22.73 -17.54 -14.50
N ASP A 56 -22.34 -18.00 -13.30
CA ASP A 56 -21.19 -18.90 -13.08
C ASP A 56 -19.87 -18.39 -13.68
N ILE A 57 -19.69 -17.06 -13.70
CA ILE A 57 -18.45 -16.41 -14.17
C ILE A 57 -17.55 -16.15 -12.96
N ASP A 58 -16.28 -16.55 -13.05
CA ASP A 58 -15.28 -16.24 -12.02
C ASP A 58 -14.90 -14.74 -12.06
N PHE A 59 -15.57 -13.96 -11.21
CA PHE A 59 -15.34 -12.53 -11.06
C PHE A 59 -13.88 -12.19 -10.74
N SER A 60 -13.24 -12.99 -9.88
CA SER A 60 -11.84 -12.77 -9.49
C SER A 60 -10.90 -12.97 -10.68
N ALA A 61 -11.13 -14.02 -11.48
CA ALA A 61 -10.36 -14.26 -12.69
C ALA A 61 -10.54 -13.13 -13.72
N VAL A 62 -11.78 -12.63 -13.91
CA VAL A 62 -12.07 -11.53 -14.82
C VAL A 62 -11.38 -10.23 -14.37
N LEU A 63 -11.45 -9.89 -13.08
CA LEU A 63 -10.75 -8.71 -12.53
C LEU A 63 -9.23 -8.83 -12.67
N LYS A 64 -8.66 -10.01 -12.38
CA LYS A 64 -7.22 -10.26 -12.55
C LYS A 64 -6.79 -10.13 -14.02
N ALA A 65 -7.57 -10.67 -14.95
CA ALA A 65 -7.30 -10.55 -16.38
C ALA A 65 -7.41 -9.09 -16.84
N GLY A 66 -8.44 -8.35 -16.41
CA GLY A 66 -8.60 -6.94 -16.69
C GLY A 66 -7.43 -6.11 -16.15
N HIS A 67 -6.98 -6.38 -14.92
CA HIS A 67 -5.82 -5.75 -14.33
C HIS A 67 -4.54 -6.07 -15.11
N ALA A 68 -4.30 -7.33 -15.47
CA ALA A 68 -3.14 -7.74 -16.25
C ALA A 68 -3.09 -7.06 -17.63
N ILE A 69 -4.23 -7.00 -18.33
CA ILE A 69 -4.35 -6.31 -19.62
C ILE A 69 -4.07 -4.81 -19.45
N ASN A 70 -4.66 -4.18 -18.43
CA ASN A 70 -4.40 -2.77 -18.15
C ASN A 70 -2.91 -2.51 -17.87
N THR A 71 -2.29 -3.34 -17.03
CA THR A 71 -0.85 -3.24 -16.72
C THR A 71 0.03 -3.47 -17.95
N GLN A 72 -0.35 -4.40 -18.83
CA GLN A 72 0.37 -4.65 -20.09
C GLN A 72 0.22 -3.49 -21.09
N GLU A 73 -0.97 -2.94 -21.25
CA GLU A 73 -1.22 -1.80 -22.14
C GLU A 73 -0.51 -0.53 -21.63
N VAL A 74 -0.58 -0.29 -20.33
CA VAL A 74 0.18 0.77 -19.65
C VAL A 74 1.69 0.57 -19.89
N ALA A 75 2.20 -0.65 -19.75
CA ALA A 75 3.61 -0.96 -19.97
C ALA A 75 4.04 -0.94 -21.46
N GLN A 76 3.10 -0.89 -22.40
CA GLN A 76 3.38 -0.70 -23.84
C GLN A 76 3.44 0.77 -24.23
N ASP A 77 2.80 1.66 -23.47
CA ASP A 77 2.80 3.11 -23.71
C ASP A 77 3.85 3.89 -22.87
N THR A 78 4.56 3.24 -21.94
CA THR A 78 5.59 3.90 -21.11
C THR A 78 7.03 3.52 -21.49
N HIS A 79 7.92 4.51 -21.57
CA HIS A 79 9.37 4.32 -21.81
C HIS A 79 10.08 3.47 -20.75
N TYR A 80 9.51 3.38 -19.54
CA TYR A 80 10.03 2.60 -18.42
C TYR A 80 8.91 1.74 -17.82
N LYS A 81 9.28 0.59 -17.25
CA LYS A 81 8.41 -0.37 -16.55
C LYS A 81 8.79 -0.48 -15.09
N VAL A 82 7.86 -0.95 -14.26
CA VAL A 82 8.16 -1.29 -12.87
C VAL A 82 9.25 -2.37 -12.83
N GLY A 83 10.26 -2.16 -12.00
CA GLY A 83 11.47 -2.98 -11.92
C GLY A 83 12.63 -2.48 -12.80
N ASP A 84 12.37 -1.57 -13.75
CA ASP A 84 13.45 -0.98 -14.54
C ASP A 84 14.36 -0.12 -13.66
N GLN A 85 15.64 -0.13 -14.02
CA GLN A 85 16.68 0.67 -13.38
C GLN A 85 16.84 1.98 -14.15
N ALA A 86 16.68 3.09 -13.45
CA ALA A 86 16.72 4.43 -14.01
C ALA A 86 17.72 5.31 -13.27
N ARG A 87 18.42 6.16 -14.03
CA ARG A 87 19.28 7.22 -13.53
C ARG A 87 18.49 8.52 -13.46
N LEU A 88 18.76 9.31 -12.44
CA LEU A 88 18.15 10.62 -12.15
C LEU A 88 19.20 11.75 -12.34
N PRO A 89 19.42 12.27 -13.56
CA PRO A 89 20.42 13.30 -13.84
C PRO A 89 20.26 14.59 -13.03
N ARG A 90 19.04 14.96 -12.64
CA ARG A 90 18.79 16.19 -11.86
C ARG A 90 19.09 16.01 -10.36
N GLN A 91 19.47 14.81 -9.95
CA GLN A 91 19.63 14.37 -8.56
C GLN A 91 21.02 13.76 -8.39
N ASP A 92 22.04 14.45 -8.91
CA ASP A 92 23.44 14.02 -8.84
C ASP A 92 23.70 12.67 -9.54
N ASP A 93 23.01 12.40 -10.66
CA ASP A 93 23.11 11.15 -11.42
C ASP A 93 22.87 9.87 -10.60
N ARG A 94 22.05 9.97 -9.56
CA ARG A 94 21.67 8.81 -8.73
C ARG A 94 20.96 7.74 -9.54
N CYS A 95 21.15 6.48 -9.15
CA CYS A 95 20.40 5.36 -9.71
C CYS A 95 19.32 4.87 -8.75
N GLY A 96 18.18 4.50 -9.30
CA GLY A 96 17.05 3.95 -8.57
C GLY A 96 16.25 2.96 -9.42
N THR A 97 15.23 2.38 -8.79
CA THR A 97 14.33 1.41 -9.41
C THR A 97 12.96 2.04 -9.58
N VAL A 98 12.36 1.88 -10.75
CA VAL A 98 10.98 2.28 -11.03
C VAL A 98 10.05 1.37 -10.22
N ILE A 99 9.29 1.95 -9.30
CA ILE A 99 8.34 1.22 -8.43
C ILE A 99 6.88 1.47 -8.82
N GLY A 100 6.64 2.39 -9.74
CA GLY A 100 5.30 2.72 -10.22
C GLY A 100 5.31 3.94 -11.13
N TRP A 101 4.12 4.42 -11.46
CA TRP A 101 3.91 5.66 -12.18
C TRP A 101 2.57 6.26 -11.75
N GLN A 102 2.41 7.56 -11.97
CA GLN A 102 1.18 8.29 -11.69
C GLN A 102 0.91 9.30 -12.81
N THR A 103 -0.36 9.56 -13.08
CA THR A 103 -0.81 10.62 -14.01
C THR A 103 -1.56 11.68 -13.22
N THR A 104 -1.30 12.95 -13.52
CA THR A 104 -1.97 14.08 -12.86
C THR A 104 -3.25 14.49 -13.59
N ALA A 105 -3.38 14.13 -14.86
CA ALA A 105 -4.57 14.30 -15.68
C ALA A 105 -4.59 13.22 -16.79
N PRO A 106 -5.76 12.93 -17.40
CA PRO A 106 -5.90 11.89 -18.43
C PRO A 106 -4.98 12.06 -19.64
N ASP A 107 -4.63 13.30 -19.98
CA ASP A 107 -3.77 13.64 -21.13
C ASP A 107 -2.37 14.13 -20.70
N ALA A 108 -2.04 14.09 -19.41
CA ALA A 108 -0.73 14.49 -18.92
C ALA A 108 0.28 13.35 -19.07
N GLU A 109 1.55 13.69 -19.34
CA GLU A 109 2.62 12.71 -19.31
C GLU A 109 2.72 12.05 -17.92
N PRO A 110 2.94 10.73 -17.86
CA PRO A 110 3.08 10.04 -16.59
C PRO A 110 4.39 10.44 -15.91
N TYR A 111 4.32 10.59 -14.59
CA TYR A 111 5.49 10.65 -13.72
C TYR A 111 5.82 9.25 -13.23
N PHE A 112 7.05 8.83 -13.41
CA PHE A 112 7.59 7.59 -12.89
C PHE A 112 8.03 7.78 -11.45
N LEU A 113 7.63 6.84 -10.60
CA LEU A 113 7.98 6.80 -9.19
C LEU A 113 9.26 5.97 -9.04
N ILE A 114 10.33 6.59 -8.57
CA ILE A 114 11.66 5.99 -8.47
C ILE A 114 12.07 5.89 -7.00
N ALA A 115 12.33 4.66 -6.55
CA ALA A 115 12.94 4.39 -5.25
C ALA A 115 14.47 4.36 -5.41
N VAL A 116 15.16 5.10 -4.54
CA VAL A 116 16.63 5.13 -4.50
C VAL A 116 17.07 4.54 -3.16
N PRO A 117 18.00 3.56 -3.14
CA PRO A 117 18.41 2.90 -1.90
C PRO A 117 18.83 3.89 -0.81
N GLY A 118 18.34 3.68 0.41
CA GLY A 118 18.66 4.54 1.55
C GLY A 118 18.18 5.99 1.45
N ILE A 119 17.28 6.31 0.50
CA ILE A 119 16.54 7.57 0.48
C ILE A 119 15.09 7.29 0.90
N PRO A 120 14.60 7.92 1.98
CA PRO A 120 13.31 7.55 2.58
C PRO A 120 12.09 8.05 1.81
N TYR A 121 12.29 8.81 0.73
CA TYR A 121 11.21 9.36 -0.10
C TYR A 121 11.38 8.94 -1.55
N ILE A 122 10.25 8.90 -2.26
CA ILE A 122 10.17 8.48 -3.65
C ILE A 122 10.32 9.70 -4.54
N TYR A 123 11.16 9.60 -5.57
CA TYR A 123 11.25 10.64 -6.61
C TYR A 123 10.14 10.43 -7.63
N ALA A 124 9.49 11.50 -8.07
CA ALA A 124 8.55 11.48 -9.18
C ALA A 124 9.14 12.28 -10.34
N GLU A 125 9.47 11.63 -11.45
CA GLU A 125 10.10 12.27 -12.62
C GLU A 125 9.43 11.85 -13.93
N SER A 126 9.40 12.76 -14.90
CA SER A 126 8.93 12.44 -16.25
C SER A 126 9.94 11.54 -16.98
N ALA A 127 9.51 10.80 -18.00
CA ALA A 127 10.43 10.00 -18.83
C ALA A 127 11.57 10.84 -19.41
N ALA A 128 11.30 12.11 -19.79
CA ALA A 128 12.28 13.02 -20.35
C ALA A 128 13.40 13.41 -19.36
N HIS A 129 13.17 13.25 -18.06
CA HIS A 129 14.14 13.53 -17.01
C HIS A 129 14.83 12.27 -16.48
N LEU A 130 14.56 11.10 -17.07
CA LEU A 130 15.18 9.85 -16.71
C LEU A 130 16.12 9.38 -17.81
N ALA A 131 17.23 8.76 -17.41
CA ALA A 131 18.10 8.04 -18.32
C ALA A 131 18.16 6.56 -17.90
N PRO A 132 18.45 5.62 -18.83
CA PRO A 132 18.74 4.24 -18.45
C PRO A 132 19.91 4.18 -17.46
N ALA A 133 19.75 3.45 -16.35
CA ALA A 133 20.84 3.18 -15.42
C ALA A 133 21.67 1.96 -15.87
N PRO A 134 22.95 1.86 -15.45
CA PRO A 134 23.67 0.60 -15.55
C PRO A 134 22.98 -0.49 -14.73
N GLY A 135 23.11 -1.74 -15.18
CA GLY A 135 22.65 -2.91 -14.45
C GLY A 135 23.27 -2.97 -13.04
N PHE A 136 22.46 -3.30 -12.02
CA PHE A 136 23.01 -3.60 -10.68
C PHE A 136 23.95 -4.82 -10.76
N PRO A 137 25.17 -4.74 -10.21
CA PRO A 137 26.13 -5.84 -10.30
C PRO A 137 25.64 -7.05 -9.49
N PRO A 138 25.76 -8.28 -10.03
CA PRO A 138 25.37 -9.48 -9.28
C PRO A 138 26.28 -9.69 -8.06
N ILE A 139 25.68 -9.83 -6.88
CA ILE A 139 26.40 -10.03 -5.61
C ILE A 139 26.10 -11.42 -5.06
N GLN A 140 27.12 -12.27 -4.97
CA GLN A 140 27.02 -13.58 -4.34
C GLN A 140 27.17 -13.45 -2.82
N THR A 141 26.17 -13.91 -2.10
CA THR A 141 26.11 -13.95 -0.63
C THR A 141 25.89 -15.39 -0.14
N THR A 142 26.00 -15.61 1.17
CA THR A 142 25.65 -16.88 1.81
C THR A 142 24.18 -17.28 1.65
N LEU A 143 23.29 -16.30 1.42
CA LEU A 143 21.85 -16.49 1.27
C LEU A 143 21.40 -16.61 -0.20
N GLY A 144 22.35 -16.54 -1.14
CA GLY A 144 22.11 -16.61 -2.58
C GLY A 144 22.74 -15.46 -3.36
N THR A 145 22.52 -15.45 -4.68
CA THR A 145 22.96 -14.36 -5.55
C THR A 145 21.86 -13.33 -5.71
N VAL A 146 22.20 -12.06 -5.49
CA VAL A 146 21.31 -10.92 -5.67
C VAL A 146 21.62 -10.23 -7.00
N HIS A 147 20.58 -9.94 -7.79
CA HIS A 147 20.71 -9.32 -9.11
C HIS A 147 20.15 -7.90 -9.21
N HIS A 148 19.35 -7.48 -8.23
CA HIS A 148 18.67 -6.19 -8.24
C HIS A 148 18.96 -5.38 -6.98
N ALA A 149 18.94 -4.05 -7.11
CA ALA A 149 19.30 -3.13 -6.03
C ALA A 149 18.30 -3.17 -4.86
N ASP A 150 17.01 -3.32 -5.14
CA ASP A 150 15.94 -3.47 -4.15
C ASP A 150 16.11 -4.75 -3.32
N GLN A 151 16.44 -5.86 -3.98
CA GLN A 151 16.78 -7.12 -3.31
C GLN A 151 18.04 -6.96 -2.44
N ALA A 152 19.05 -6.24 -2.92
CA ALA A 152 20.30 -6.02 -2.19
C ALA A 152 20.07 -5.16 -0.94
N GLU A 153 19.24 -4.13 -1.05
CA GLU A 153 18.83 -3.27 0.06
C GLU A 153 18.05 -4.05 1.11
N GLN A 154 17.06 -4.85 0.71
CA GLN A 154 16.30 -5.71 1.62
C GLN A 154 17.19 -6.74 2.32
N LEU A 155 18.10 -7.37 1.59
CA LEU A 155 19.05 -8.33 2.15
C LEU A 155 20.01 -7.66 3.13
N TYR A 156 20.49 -6.45 2.81
CA TYR A 156 21.32 -5.66 3.71
C TYR A 156 20.61 -5.33 5.02
N ILE A 157 19.35 -4.86 4.95
CA ILE A 157 18.52 -4.56 6.13
C ILE A 157 18.31 -5.83 6.97
N SER A 158 17.98 -6.95 6.31
CA SER A 158 17.78 -8.25 6.96
C SER A 158 19.02 -8.71 7.71
N ILE A 159 20.19 -8.72 7.04
CA ILE A 159 21.46 -9.10 7.66
C ILE A 159 21.78 -8.16 8.83
N THR A 160 21.66 -6.84 8.64
CA THR A 160 21.95 -5.85 9.70
C THR A 160 21.06 -6.03 10.93
N THR A 161 19.79 -6.40 10.73
CA THR A 161 18.84 -6.65 11.81
C THR A 161 19.16 -7.94 12.58
N HIS A 162 19.60 -8.99 11.89
CA HIS A 162 19.86 -10.30 12.50
C HIS A 162 21.28 -10.48 13.03
N LEU A 163 22.25 -9.68 12.57
CA LEU A 163 23.66 -9.78 12.92
C LEU A 163 23.93 -9.80 14.45
N PRO A 164 23.27 -8.97 15.29
CA PRO A 164 23.51 -8.97 16.74
C PRO A 164 23.18 -10.31 17.41
N ASN A 165 22.23 -11.05 16.84
CA ASN A 165 21.75 -12.34 17.37
C ASN A 165 22.36 -13.55 16.65
N ALA A 166 23.19 -13.33 15.63
CA ALA A 166 23.78 -14.41 14.85
C ALA A 166 24.84 -15.17 15.67
N PRO A 167 24.92 -16.52 15.55
CA PRO A 167 26.01 -17.31 16.11
C PRO A 167 27.38 -16.83 15.62
N ASP A 168 28.40 -16.92 16.48
CA ASP A 168 29.78 -16.48 16.17
C ASP A 168 30.32 -17.15 14.90
N SER A 169 29.98 -18.42 14.68
CA SER A 169 30.39 -19.21 13.50
C SER A 169 29.85 -18.64 12.17
N THR A 170 28.73 -17.92 12.20
CA THR A 170 28.09 -17.31 11.01
C THR A 170 28.28 -15.80 10.94
N ARG A 171 28.59 -15.15 12.07
CA ARG A 171 28.64 -13.69 12.18
C ARG A 171 29.68 -13.08 11.24
N GLN A 172 30.86 -13.67 11.14
CA GLN A 172 31.93 -13.15 10.28
C GLN A 172 31.54 -13.17 8.80
N THR A 173 30.87 -14.23 8.35
CA THR A 173 30.43 -14.34 6.95
C THR A 173 29.30 -13.38 6.63
N LEU A 174 28.33 -13.23 7.54
CA LEU A 174 27.26 -12.25 7.39
C LEU A 174 27.78 -10.81 7.38
N GLU A 175 28.80 -10.50 8.18
CA GLU A 175 29.44 -9.18 8.17
C GLU A 175 30.14 -8.89 6.84
N HIS A 176 30.79 -9.90 6.26
CA HIS A 176 31.39 -9.79 4.94
C HIS A 176 30.34 -9.57 3.84
N ASP A 177 29.24 -10.33 3.86
CA ASP A 177 28.12 -10.15 2.93
C ASP A 177 27.49 -8.76 3.08
N ARG A 178 27.29 -8.29 4.32
CA ARG A 178 26.79 -6.94 4.63
C ARG A 178 27.65 -5.85 4.01
N GLN A 179 28.98 -5.94 4.16
CA GLN A 179 29.90 -4.94 3.60
C GLN A 179 29.92 -4.98 2.07
N ARG A 180 29.86 -6.17 1.45
CA ARG A 180 29.79 -6.29 -0.02
C ARG A 180 28.50 -5.70 -0.59
N LEU A 181 27.36 -5.95 0.06
CA LEU A 181 26.08 -5.37 -0.34
C LEU A 181 26.11 -3.84 -0.21
N LEU A 182 26.65 -3.31 0.89
CA LEU A 182 26.76 -1.87 1.10
C LEU A 182 27.63 -1.18 0.03
N ALA A 183 28.79 -1.76 -0.28
CA ALA A 183 29.70 -1.24 -1.30
C ALA A 183 29.05 -1.27 -2.69
N ALA A 184 28.35 -2.35 -3.04
CA ALA A 184 27.64 -2.47 -4.31
C ALA A 184 26.49 -1.45 -4.44
N LEU A 185 25.67 -1.32 -3.39
CA LEU A 185 24.61 -0.31 -3.32
C LEU A 185 25.18 1.10 -3.43
N SER A 186 26.28 1.39 -2.73
CA SER A 186 26.92 2.70 -2.79
C SER A 186 27.42 3.02 -4.19
N SER A 187 28.19 2.11 -4.78
CA SER A 187 28.77 2.30 -6.11
C SER A 187 27.72 2.44 -7.20
N TRP A 188 26.60 1.70 -7.10
CA TRP A 188 25.54 1.74 -8.11
C TRP A 188 24.62 2.95 -7.94
N SER A 189 24.17 3.25 -6.72
CA SER A 189 23.20 4.33 -6.46
C SER A 189 23.82 5.72 -6.52
N GLY A 190 25.16 5.84 -6.39
CA GLY A 190 25.85 7.12 -6.24
C GLY A 190 25.75 7.71 -4.83
N ILE A 191 25.20 6.96 -3.86
CA ILE A 191 25.11 7.38 -2.45
C ILE A 191 26.30 6.82 -1.68
N SER A 192 26.89 7.59 -0.76
CA SER A 192 28.01 7.12 0.03
C SER A 192 27.64 5.97 0.98
N GLU A 193 28.56 5.04 1.20
CA GLU A 193 28.39 3.92 2.15
C GLU A 193 27.97 4.41 3.53
N THR A 194 28.56 5.49 4.04
CA THR A 194 28.21 6.07 5.35
C THR A 194 26.75 6.50 5.40
N ARG A 195 26.24 7.15 4.34
CA ARG A 195 24.84 7.60 4.29
C ARG A 195 23.89 6.42 4.18
N LEU A 196 24.18 5.46 3.30
CA LEU A 196 23.40 4.23 3.18
C LEU A 196 23.36 3.48 4.51
N HIS A 197 24.50 3.29 5.17
CA HIS A 197 24.56 2.61 6.45
C HIS A 197 23.67 3.30 7.50
N ASN A 198 23.72 4.63 7.59
CA ASN A 198 22.93 5.39 8.57
C ASN A 198 21.42 5.34 8.27
N GLU A 199 21.01 5.42 7.00
CA GLU A 199 19.60 5.46 6.62
C GLU A 199 18.96 4.07 6.61
N LEU A 200 19.73 3.03 6.31
CA LEU A 200 19.28 1.64 6.28
C LEU A 200 19.44 0.91 7.63
N ALA A 201 20.14 1.52 8.59
CA ALA A 201 20.27 0.95 9.91
C ALA A 201 18.87 0.78 10.56
N PRO A 202 18.61 -0.36 11.22
CA PRO A 202 17.37 -0.55 11.97
C PRO A 202 17.22 0.58 12.98
N ARG A 203 16.20 1.42 12.79
CA ARG A 203 15.89 2.44 13.79
C ARG A 203 15.35 1.72 15.02
N PRO A 204 15.90 1.98 16.23
CA PRO A 204 15.28 1.48 17.43
C PRO A 204 13.83 1.97 17.47
N PRO A 205 12.86 1.13 17.87
CA PRO A 205 11.49 1.58 18.03
C PRO A 205 11.52 2.78 18.96
N THR A 206 11.10 3.94 18.46
CA THR A 206 10.94 5.13 19.28
C THR A 206 10.03 4.73 20.45
N PRO A 207 10.47 4.88 21.72
CA PRO A 207 9.58 4.65 22.84
C PRO A 207 8.42 5.60 22.63
N ASN A 208 7.24 5.02 22.42
CA ASN A 208 5.99 5.73 22.27
C ASN A 208 5.93 6.73 23.42
N ARG A 209 5.96 8.04 23.13
CA ARG A 209 5.80 9.07 24.16
C ARG A 209 4.42 8.86 24.74
N GLN A 210 4.39 8.13 25.84
CA GLN A 210 3.29 8.02 26.75
C GLN A 210 2.82 9.46 27.04
N PRO A 211 1.56 9.82 26.77
CA PRO A 211 1.08 11.15 27.10
C PRO A 211 1.33 11.36 28.59
N THR A 212 2.16 12.36 28.89
CA THR A 212 2.43 12.79 30.26
C THR A 212 1.10 13.08 30.90
N ASN A 213 0.76 12.24 31.87
CA ASN A 213 -0.36 12.36 32.76
C ASN A 213 -0.24 13.71 33.46
N THR A 214 -0.99 14.72 32.99
CA THR A 214 -1.02 16.03 33.63
C THR A 214 -1.78 15.89 34.94
N LYS A 215 -0.99 15.91 36.01
CA LYS A 215 -1.34 15.99 37.42
C LYS A 215 -2.57 16.90 37.70
N PRO A 216 -3.49 16.50 38.59
CA PRO A 216 -4.70 17.27 38.89
C PRO A 216 -4.37 18.51 39.74
N PRO A 217 -5.00 19.67 39.48
CA PRO A 217 -5.03 20.74 40.45
C PRO A 217 -6.07 20.43 41.55
N THR A 218 -5.56 20.42 42.77
CA THR A 218 -6.25 20.39 44.06
C THR A 218 -7.29 21.50 44.20
N ALA A 219 -8.38 21.10 44.88
CA ALA A 219 -9.50 21.84 45.46
C ALA A 219 -9.32 23.34 45.73
N ASP A 220 -10.34 24.12 45.35
CA ASP A 220 -11.12 24.88 46.33
C ASP A 220 -12.45 25.36 45.72
N SER A 221 -13.57 25.00 46.34
CA SER A 221 -14.82 25.79 46.48
C SER A 221 -16.02 24.89 46.79
N SER A 222 -16.40 24.95 48.05
CA SER A 222 -17.61 24.48 48.70
C SER A 222 -18.91 24.83 47.96
N ILE A 223 -19.91 23.95 48.03
CA ILE A 223 -21.20 24.18 48.72
C ILE A 223 -21.93 22.83 48.83
N ALA A 224 -22.24 22.47 50.08
CA ALA A 224 -23.12 21.38 50.45
C ALA A 224 -24.59 21.79 50.28
N ILE A 225 -25.47 20.83 50.00
CA ILE A 225 -26.77 20.65 50.66
C ILE A 225 -27.20 19.19 50.45
N ASN A 226 -27.28 18.47 51.58
CA ASN A 226 -27.93 17.18 51.74
C ASN A 226 -29.47 17.33 51.68
N GLN A 227 -30.14 16.20 51.39
CA GLN A 227 -31.51 15.77 51.77
C GLN A 227 -32.33 15.37 50.53
N SER A 228 -33.03 14.24 50.42
CA SER A 228 -33.29 13.07 51.26
C SER A 228 -33.93 12.01 50.34
N LEU A 229 -33.66 10.73 50.55
CA LEU A 229 -34.56 9.63 50.14
C LEU A 229 -35.54 9.38 51.31
N PRO A 230 -36.81 9.00 51.07
CA PRO A 230 -37.10 7.57 50.95
C PRO A 230 -38.33 7.16 50.11
N GLY A 231 -38.29 5.91 49.63
CA GLY A 231 -39.42 4.99 49.76
C GLY A 231 -40.20 4.60 48.50
N ALA A 232 -39.99 3.38 48.01
CA ALA A 232 -40.99 2.30 47.93
C ALA A 232 -40.61 1.29 46.82
N THR A 233 -40.43 0.04 47.25
CA THR A 233 -40.25 -1.18 46.46
C THR A 233 -41.62 -1.68 45.90
N PRO A 234 -41.76 -2.91 45.38
CA PRO A 234 -41.49 -3.36 44.00
C PRO A 234 -42.74 -4.06 43.37
N HIS A 235 -42.75 -4.41 42.07
CA HIS A 235 -43.21 -5.71 41.51
C HIS A 235 -43.41 -5.77 39.97
N PRO A 236 -43.49 -6.99 39.37
CA PRO A 236 -42.76 -7.36 38.16
C PRO A 236 -43.65 -7.78 36.97
N HIS A 237 -43.04 -7.91 35.80
CA HIS A 237 -43.42 -8.81 34.69
C HIS A 237 -42.13 -9.04 33.89
N ASP A 238 -41.45 -10.18 33.96
CA ASP A 238 -41.76 -11.55 33.51
C ASP A 238 -41.95 -11.72 32.00
N HIS A 239 -41.22 -12.71 31.49
CA HIS A 239 -41.17 -13.29 30.14
C HIS A 239 -40.41 -12.48 29.06
N ARG A 240 -39.49 -13.05 28.26
CA ARG A 240 -39.30 -14.46 27.88
C ARG A 240 -37.91 -14.63 27.24
N ASN A 241 -37.18 -15.63 27.73
CA ASN A 241 -36.03 -16.25 27.07
C ASN A 241 -36.42 -16.74 25.66
N GLN A 242 -35.60 -16.41 24.65
CA GLN A 242 -35.48 -17.24 23.45
C GLN A 242 -34.03 -17.70 23.33
N GLN A 243 -33.90 -19.01 23.50
CA GLN A 243 -32.69 -19.81 23.37
C GLN A 243 -32.71 -20.44 21.96
N PRO A 244 -31.59 -20.50 21.23
CA PRO A 244 -31.55 -21.12 19.90
C PRO A 244 -31.52 -22.66 19.99
N PRO A 245 -32.14 -23.39 19.05
CA PRO A 245 -32.17 -24.85 19.06
C PRO A 245 -30.85 -25.47 18.57
N SER A 246 -30.47 -26.59 19.22
CA SER A 246 -29.38 -27.48 18.83
C SER A 246 -29.89 -28.61 17.89
N PRO A 247 -28.99 -29.30 17.15
CA PRO A 247 -29.35 -30.16 16.02
C PRO A 247 -29.78 -31.57 16.44
N ASP A 248 -30.69 -32.18 15.67
CA ASP A 248 -31.12 -33.56 15.86
C ASP A 248 -30.12 -34.58 15.28
N PRO A 249 -29.96 -35.76 15.93
CA PRO A 249 -29.12 -36.84 15.47
C PRO A 249 -29.83 -37.80 14.51
N THR A 250 -29.03 -38.40 13.65
CA THR A 250 -29.31 -39.50 12.71
C THR A 250 -29.94 -40.72 13.37
N PRO A 251 -30.75 -41.51 12.64
CA PRO A 251 -30.86 -42.95 12.90
C PRO A 251 -30.33 -43.78 11.72
N ALA A 252 -29.57 -44.81 12.09
CA ALA A 252 -29.18 -45.91 11.23
C ALA A 252 -30.28 -46.98 11.19
N ALA A 253 -30.54 -47.53 10.00
CA ALA A 253 -30.87 -48.92 9.73
C ALA A 253 -30.63 -49.19 8.24
#